data_AF-A0A495VPZ2-F1
#
_entry.id   AF-A0A495VPZ2-F1
#
_cell.length_a   1.000
_cell.length_b   1.000
_cell.length_c   1.000
_cell.angle_alpha   90.00
_cell.angle_beta   90.00
_cell.angle_gamma   90.00
#
_symmetry.space_group_name_H-M   'P 1'
#
loop_
_entity.id
_entity.type
_entity.pdbx_description
1 polymer ?
#
loop_
_entity_poly.entity_id
_entity_poly.type
_entity_poly.pdbx_seq_one_letter_code
_entity_poly.pdbx_strand_id
1 'polypeptide(L)'
;MKKIIYILSLIAIGLIYSCSEKKQKYNNEPSNFFFKVPGTDIGITTSKVPGAQFYVVFAKDSVLPSDTVDYIKYETNQSTELEFVFDPRNKKAIYILASDDITEINILNDSLEILREAEFDSLFFEPRFRTEPPILKYPYIQVNIYPSHYTISMTKYEPVNNYIKEGDIYGGW
;
A
#
# COMPACT_ATOMS: atom_id res chain seq x y z
N MET A 1 14.69 56.65 -25.38
CA MET A 1 13.90 55.98 -24.32
C MET A 1 13.10 54.80 -24.89
N LYS A 2 13.78 53.73 -25.35
CA LYS A 2 13.13 52.48 -25.84
C LYS A 2 13.76 51.18 -25.31
N LYS A 3 14.96 51.25 -24.70
CA LYS A 3 15.66 50.08 -24.14
C LYS A 3 15.28 49.74 -22.69
N ILE A 4 14.78 50.70 -21.90
CA ILE A 4 14.41 50.48 -20.50
C ILE A 4 13.07 49.73 -20.37
N ILE A 5 12.16 49.90 -21.35
CA ILE A 5 10.82 49.28 -21.32
C ILE A 5 10.90 47.75 -21.54
N TYR A 6 11.87 47.27 -22.33
CA TYR A 6 12.04 45.83 -22.59
C TYR A 6 12.58 45.02 -21.40
N ILE A 7 13.33 45.65 -20.49
CA ILE A 7 13.89 44.96 -19.32
C ILE A 7 12.80 44.77 -18.26
N LEU A 8 11.89 45.75 -18.11
CA LEU A 8 10.76 45.65 -17.18
C LEU A 8 9.71 44.62 -17.62
N SER A 9 9.49 44.42 -18.93
CA SER A 9 8.56 43.39 -19.42
C SER A 9 9.11 41.97 -19.27
N LEU A 10 10.42 41.75 -19.37
CA LEU A 10 11.05 40.44 -19.14
C LEU A 10 11.03 40.02 -17.66
N ILE A 11 11.17 40.97 -16.73
CA ILE A 11 11.07 40.71 -15.29
C ILE A 11 9.62 40.36 -14.89
N ALA A 12 8.64 41.02 -15.50
CA ALA A 12 7.22 40.73 -15.25
C ALA A 12 6.80 39.33 -15.76
N ILE A 13 7.37 38.83 -16.86
CA ILE A 13 7.08 37.49 -17.37
C ILE A 13 7.76 36.40 -16.53
N GLY A 14 8.95 36.67 -15.96
CA GLY A 14 9.62 35.77 -15.02
C GLY A 14 8.88 35.57 -13.70
N LEU A 15 8.07 36.56 -13.27
CA LEU A 15 7.26 36.47 -12.05
C LEU A 15 5.96 35.67 -12.24
N ILE A 16 5.44 35.57 -13.47
CA ILE A 16 4.23 34.78 -13.77
C ILE A 16 4.59 33.32 -14.09
N TYR A 17 5.83 33.06 -14.52
CA TYR A 17 6.39 31.71 -14.66
C TYR A 17 7.00 31.14 -13.38
N SER A 18 6.95 31.87 -12.26
CA SER A 18 6.89 31.20 -10.95
C SER A 18 5.48 30.62 -10.79
N CYS A 19 5.11 29.73 -11.73
CA CYS A 19 4.31 28.58 -11.38
C CYS A 19 4.99 28.05 -10.12
N SER A 20 4.26 28.06 -9.01
CA SER A 20 4.73 27.39 -7.82
C SER A 20 4.97 25.95 -8.25
N GLU A 21 6.20 25.63 -8.63
CA GLU A 21 6.74 24.31 -8.36
C GLU A 21 6.44 24.18 -6.88
N LYS A 22 5.39 23.43 -6.56
CA LYS A 22 5.24 22.83 -5.24
C LYS A 22 6.61 22.22 -5.03
N LYS A 23 7.45 22.87 -4.22
CA LYS A 23 8.80 22.40 -3.93
C LYS A 23 8.61 20.94 -3.58
N GLN A 24 9.00 20.07 -4.50
CA GLN A 24 8.85 18.63 -4.33
C GLN A 24 9.69 18.35 -3.09
N LYS A 25 9.03 18.10 -1.96
CA LYS A 25 9.70 17.65 -0.76
C LYS A 25 10.21 16.25 -1.10
N TYR A 26 11.42 16.17 -1.65
CA TYR A 26 12.26 14.99 -1.53
C TYR A 26 12.71 14.93 -0.07
N ASN A 27 11.75 14.73 0.83
CA ASN A 27 12.06 14.39 2.20
C ASN A 27 12.41 12.91 2.16
N ASN A 28 13.62 12.56 2.58
CA ASN A 28 14.02 11.17 2.81
C ASN A 28 13.26 10.53 4.01
N GLU A 29 12.11 11.10 4.38
CA GLU A 29 11.27 10.63 5.46
C GLU A 29 10.34 9.54 4.93
N PRO A 30 10.16 8.43 5.66
CA PRO A 30 9.18 7.40 5.31
C PRO A 30 7.77 7.96 5.13
N SER A 31 7.08 7.52 4.07
CA SER A 31 5.64 7.76 3.94
C SER A 31 4.90 6.61 4.62
N ASN A 32 4.32 6.90 5.78
CA ASN A 32 3.64 5.92 6.62
C ASN A 32 2.13 6.09 6.57
N PHE A 33 1.40 4.98 6.58
CA PHE A 33 -0.06 4.98 6.66
C PHE A 33 -0.53 3.84 7.55
N PHE A 34 -1.52 4.10 8.40
CA PHE A 34 -2.08 3.11 9.31
C PHE A 34 -3.59 3.03 9.19
N PHE A 35 -4.12 1.81 9.20
CA PHE A 35 -5.55 1.54 9.26
C PHE A 35 -5.84 0.25 10.02
N LYS A 36 -7.08 0.11 10.49
CA LYS A 36 -7.56 -1.10 11.18
C LYS A 36 -8.35 -1.96 10.21
N VAL A 37 -8.10 -3.27 10.23
CA VAL A 37 -8.92 -4.23 9.48
C VAL A 37 -10.24 -4.43 10.24
N PRO A 38 -11.41 -4.19 9.62
CA PRO A 38 -12.68 -4.26 10.32
C PRO A 38 -12.98 -5.67 10.85
N GLY A 39 -13.47 -5.77 12.09
CA GLY A 39 -13.90 -7.05 12.66
C GLY A 39 -12.77 -7.98 13.12
N THR A 40 -11.50 -7.56 13.00
CA THR A 40 -10.33 -8.30 13.51
C THR A 40 -9.63 -7.50 14.62
N ASP A 41 -8.60 -8.10 15.22
CA ASP A 41 -7.70 -7.42 16.17
C ASP A 41 -6.42 -6.90 15.48
N ILE A 42 -6.44 -6.79 14.14
CA ILE A 42 -5.28 -6.50 13.30
C ILE A 42 -5.37 -5.07 12.78
N GLY A 43 -4.34 -4.28 13.05
CA GLY A 43 -4.02 -3.05 12.34
C GLY A 43 -2.86 -3.28 11.37
N ILE A 44 -2.83 -2.48 10.31
CA ILE A 44 -1.79 -2.52 9.29
C ILE A 44 -1.13 -1.14 9.26
N THR A 45 0.17 -1.09 9.54
CA THR A 45 1.00 0.06 9.19
C THR A 45 1.74 -0.27 7.90
N THR A 46 1.59 0.55 6.87
CA THR A 46 2.46 0.53 5.70
C THR A 46 3.52 1.61 5.81
N SER A 47 4.73 1.31 5.37
CA SER A 47 5.84 2.27 5.35
C SER A 47 6.59 2.18 4.03
N LYS A 48 6.55 3.24 3.23
CA LYS A 48 7.38 3.38 2.03
C LYS A 48 8.62 4.18 2.42
N VAL A 49 9.80 3.54 2.36
CA VAL A 49 11.07 4.14 2.78
C VAL A 49 12.01 4.34 1.58
N PRO A 50 13.03 5.22 1.68
CA PRO A 50 14.02 5.41 0.62
C PRO A 50 14.73 4.11 0.24
N GLY A 51 15.14 4.00 -1.04
CA GLY A 51 15.82 2.81 -1.57
C GLY A 51 14.86 1.71 -2.03
N ALA A 52 13.69 2.11 -2.53
CA ALA A 52 12.68 1.21 -3.09
C ALA A 52 12.17 0.10 -2.15
N GLN A 53 12.06 0.40 -0.85
CA GLN A 53 11.60 -0.56 0.14
C GLN A 53 10.21 -0.20 0.65
N PHE A 54 9.39 -1.22 0.83
CA PHE A 54 8.05 -1.11 1.39
C PHE A 54 7.85 -2.12 2.49
N TYR A 55 7.33 -1.67 3.62
CA TYR A 55 7.01 -2.53 4.76
C TYR A 55 5.50 -2.57 4.96
N VAL A 56 4.99 -3.75 5.26
CA VAL A 56 3.64 -3.99 5.80
C VAL A 56 3.82 -4.59 7.18
N VAL A 57 3.37 -3.87 8.21
CA VAL A 57 3.50 -4.26 9.62
C VAL A 57 2.12 -4.61 10.16
N PHE A 58 2.02 -5.76 10.83
CA PHE A 58 0.79 -6.22 11.45
C PHE A 58 0.87 -6.04 12.97
N ALA A 59 0.06 -5.12 13.49
CA ALA A 59 -0.02 -4.85 14.91
C ALA A 59 -1.36 -4.20 15.24
N LYS A 60 -1.83 -4.35 16.48
CA LYS A 60 -3.12 -3.78 16.91
C LYS A 60 -3.17 -2.25 16.77
N ASP A 61 -2.03 -1.59 17.00
CA ASP A 61 -1.87 -0.15 16.99
C ASP A 61 -0.77 0.26 16.00
N SER A 62 -0.72 1.54 15.65
CA SER A 62 0.27 2.05 14.69
C SER A 62 1.68 1.97 15.27
N VAL A 63 2.47 1.07 14.70
CA VAL A 63 3.89 0.87 15.03
C VAL A 63 4.72 0.81 13.75
N LEU A 64 6.01 1.13 13.87
CA LEU A 64 6.98 1.03 12.78
C LEU A 64 7.58 -0.38 12.73
N PRO A 65 8.15 -0.79 11.58
CA PRO A 65 8.85 -2.07 11.46
C PRO A 65 9.99 -2.19 12.48
N SER A 66 10.06 -3.33 13.17
CA SER A 66 11.17 -3.72 14.05
C SER A 66 11.12 -5.23 14.28
N ASP A 67 12.20 -5.80 14.82
CA ASP A 67 12.30 -7.24 15.10
C ASP A 67 11.26 -7.75 16.12
N THR A 68 10.58 -6.84 16.82
CA THR A 68 9.58 -7.17 17.86
C THR A 68 8.13 -7.15 17.38
N VAL A 69 7.91 -6.89 16.09
CA VAL A 69 6.58 -6.83 15.48
C VAL A 69 6.53 -7.65 14.20
N ASP A 70 5.36 -8.18 13.87
CA ASP A 70 5.16 -8.90 12.61
C ASP A 70 5.29 -7.92 11.43
N TYR A 71 6.18 -8.20 10.49
CA TYR A 71 6.26 -7.43 9.25
C TYR A 71 6.69 -8.26 8.06
N ILE A 72 6.34 -7.73 6.89
CA ILE A 72 6.86 -8.20 5.60
C ILE A 72 7.41 -7.01 4.84
N LYS A 73 8.55 -7.23 4.21
CA LYS A 73 9.26 -6.26 3.40
C LYS A 73 9.20 -6.66 1.93
N TYR A 74 9.01 -5.66 1.09
CA TYR A 74 8.85 -5.79 -0.35
C TYR A 74 9.71 -4.77 -1.07
N GLU A 75 10.10 -5.09 -2.31
CA GLU A 75 10.66 -4.10 -3.22
C GLU A 75 9.55 -3.35 -3.97
N THR A 76 9.63 -2.02 -4.02
CA THR A 76 8.63 -1.17 -4.70
C THR A 76 8.80 -1.09 -6.22
N ASN A 77 9.83 -1.75 -6.75
CA ASN A 77 10.22 -1.66 -8.15
C ASN A 77 9.27 -2.42 -9.09
N GLN A 78 8.46 -3.31 -8.53
CA GLN A 78 7.58 -4.20 -9.26
C GLN A 78 6.15 -3.66 -9.26
N SER A 79 5.41 -3.96 -10.33
CA SER A 79 3.99 -3.57 -10.48
C SER A 79 3.02 -4.58 -9.84
N THR A 80 3.52 -5.51 -9.05
CA THR A 80 2.74 -6.59 -8.44
C THR A 80 1.93 -6.06 -7.25
N GLU A 81 0.70 -6.52 -7.18
CA GLU A 81 -0.20 -6.34 -6.05
C GLU A 81 0.20 -7.27 -4.90
N LEU A 82 0.12 -6.77 -3.68
CA LEU A 82 0.22 -7.58 -2.47
C LEU A 82 -1.17 -7.84 -1.95
N GLU A 83 -1.53 -9.11 -1.82
CA GLU A 83 -2.87 -9.54 -1.42
C GLU A 83 -2.85 -10.19 -0.04
N PHE A 84 -3.72 -9.68 0.83
CA PHE A 84 -3.92 -10.17 2.19
C PHE A 84 -5.39 -10.50 2.38
N VAL A 85 -5.69 -11.65 2.99
CA VAL A 85 -7.03 -12.03 3.42
C VAL A 85 -7.05 -12.21 4.93
N PHE A 86 -8.11 -11.70 5.55
CA PHE A 86 -8.36 -11.77 6.98
C PHE A 86 -9.67 -12.48 7.26
N ASP A 87 -9.72 -13.28 8.33
CA ASP A 87 -10.93 -13.93 8.81
C ASP A 87 -11.46 -13.21 10.07
N PRO A 88 -12.55 -12.43 9.99
CA PRO A 88 -13.17 -11.81 11.18
C PRO A 88 -13.59 -12.81 12.28
N ARG A 89 -13.76 -14.10 11.95
CA ARG A 89 -14.06 -15.15 12.95
C ARG A 89 -12.82 -15.56 13.73
N ASN A 90 -11.66 -15.58 13.07
CA ASN A 90 -10.36 -15.76 13.71
C ASN A 90 -9.58 -14.44 13.68
N LYS A 91 -9.84 -13.60 14.69
CA LYS A 91 -9.43 -12.19 14.76
C LYS A 91 -7.93 -11.91 14.61
N LYS A 92 -7.07 -12.93 14.60
CA LYS A 92 -5.61 -12.83 14.47
C LYS A 92 -5.06 -13.49 13.20
N ALA A 93 -5.89 -14.19 12.43
CA ALA A 93 -5.46 -14.89 11.23
C ALA A 93 -5.13 -13.90 10.10
N ILE A 94 -3.97 -14.12 9.48
CA ILE A 94 -3.48 -13.33 8.34
C ILE A 94 -3.08 -14.31 7.25
N TYR A 95 -3.75 -14.25 6.11
CA TYR A 95 -3.42 -15.06 4.94
C TYR A 95 -2.83 -14.18 3.87
N ILE A 96 -1.72 -14.61 3.27
CA ILE A 96 -0.95 -13.78 2.35
C ILE A 96 -0.73 -14.56 1.07
N LEU A 97 -1.02 -13.95 -0.06
CA LEU A 97 -0.66 -14.52 -1.36
C LEU A 97 0.86 -14.47 -1.50
N ALA A 98 1.47 -15.63 -1.74
CA ALA A 98 2.90 -15.73 -2.01
C ALA A 98 3.28 -14.86 -3.20
N SER A 99 4.34 -14.08 -3.05
CA SER A 99 4.90 -13.23 -4.09
C SER A 99 6.42 -13.28 -4.04
N ASP A 100 7.05 -13.34 -5.20
CA ASP A 100 8.51 -13.28 -5.34
C ASP A 100 9.08 -11.91 -4.93
N ASP A 101 8.21 -10.89 -4.79
CA ASP A 101 8.58 -9.55 -4.36
C ASP A 101 8.72 -9.41 -2.84
N ILE A 102 8.36 -10.46 -2.08
CA ILE A 102 8.62 -10.54 -0.65
C ILE A 102 10.12 -10.81 -0.45
N THR A 103 10.84 -9.82 0.05
CA THR A 103 12.30 -9.92 0.27
C THR A 103 12.67 -10.27 1.70
N GLU A 104 11.79 -10.01 2.67
CA GLU A 104 12.05 -10.26 4.08
C GLU A 104 10.75 -10.46 4.84
N ILE A 105 10.77 -11.38 5.80
CA ILE A 105 9.62 -11.75 6.61
C ILE A 105 10.10 -11.86 8.07
N ASN A 106 9.48 -11.12 8.98
CA ASN A 106 9.66 -11.27 10.43
C ASN A 106 8.30 -11.59 11.06
N ILE A 107 8.11 -12.83 11.49
CA ILE A 107 6.82 -13.30 12.01
C ILE A 107 7.01 -13.91 13.40
N LEU A 108 6.32 -13.31 14.35
CA LEU A 108 6.14 -13.72 15.74
C LEU A 108 4.74 -14.29 15.96
N ASN A 109 3.74 -13.87 15.17
CA ASN A 109 2.38 -14.40 15.18
C ASN A 109 2.27 -15.74 14.46
N ASP A 110 1.90 -16.77 15.21
CA ASP A 110 1.71 -18.15 14.72
C ASP A 110 0.49 -18.34 13.81
N SER A 111 -0.39 -17.34 13.71
CA SER A 111 -1.62 -17.37 12.92
C SER A 111 -1.47 -16.72 11.52
N LEU A 112 -0.24 -16.45 11.09
CA LEU A 112 0.07 -15.93 9.75
C LEU A 112 0.48 -17.07 8.81
N GLU A 113 -0.17 -17.14 7.66
CA GLU A 113 0.06 -18.16 6.64
C GLU A 113 0.33 -17.52 5.27
N ILE A 114 1.36 -18.00 4.57
CA ILE A 114 1.68 -17.61 3.20
C ILE A 114 1.29 -18.75 2.28
N LEU A 115 0.40 -18.48 1.33
CA LEU A 115 -0.27 -19.47 0.49
C LEU A 115 0.06 -19.27 -0.98
N ARG A 116 0.15 -20.36 -1.74
CA ARG A 116 0.30 -20.28 -3.20
C ARG A 116 -1.04 -19.90 -3.84
N GLU A 117 -0.97 -19.25 -5.00
CA GLU A 117 -2.14 -18.76 -5.76
C GLU A 117 -3.31 -19.74 -5.81
N ALA A 118 -3.11 -20.96 -6.30
CA ALA A 118 -4.20 -21.95 -6.43
C ALA A 118 -4.86 -22.32 -5.10
N GLU A 119 -4.09 -22.32 -3.99
CA GLU A 119 -4.62 -22.59 -2.65
C GLU A 119 -5.36 -21.37 -2.11
N PHE A 120 -4.76 -20.19 -2.25
CA PHE A 120 -5.33 -18.91 -1.84
C PHE A 120 -6.69 -18.67 -2.51
N ASP A 121 -6.75 -18.83 -3.84
CA ASP A 121 -7.96 -18.66 -4.63
C ASP A 121 -9.07 -19.63 -4.20
N SER A 122 -8.72 -20.90 -4.10
CA SER A 122 -9.63 -21.97 -3.69
C SER A 122 -10.20 -21.75 -2.29
N LEU A 123 -9.39 -21.24 -1.35
CA LEU A 123 -9.82 -20.98 0.02
C LEU A 123 -10.76 -19.77 0.10
N PHE A 124 -10.39 -18.65 -0.51
CA PHE A 124 -11.04 -17.37 -0.21
C PHE A 124 -12.06 -16.90 -1.24
N PHE A 125 -12.06 -17.41 -2.47
CA PHE A 125 -12.93 -16.91 -3.53
C PHE A 125 -13.92 -17.95 -4.04
N GLU A 126 -15.12 -17.51 -4.38
CA GLU A 126 -16.16 -18.37 -4.92
C GLU A 126 -15.71 -19.00 -6.26
N PRO A 127 -15.79 -20.33 -6.42
CA PRO A 127 -15.43 -20.98 -7.67
C PRO A 127 -16.42 -20.59 -8.77
N ARG A 128 -15.97 -19.85 -9.79
CA ARG A 128 -16.83 -19.40 -10.90
C ARG A 128 -16.16 -19.55 -12.26
N PHE A 129 -16.99 -19.71 -13.29
CA PHE A 129 -16.60 -19.57 -14.69
C PHE A 129 -16.65 -18.07 -15.08
N ARG A 130 -15.48 -17.47 -15.34
CA ARG A 130 -15.29 -16.18 -16.03
C ARG A 130 -16.12 -14.99 -15.51
N THR A 131 -15.93 -14.60 -14.26
CA THR A 131 -16.32 -13.26 -13.80
C THR A 131 -15.11 -12.59 -13.14
N GLU A 132 -14.60 -11.53 -13.77
CA GLU A 132 -13.70 -10.57 -13.15
C GLU A 132 -14.53 -9.34 -12.72
N PRO A 133 -14.35 -8.81 -11.50
CA PRO A 133 -13.39 -9.24 -10.48
C PRO A 133 -13.84 -10.51 -9.70
N PRO A 134 -12.90 -11.20 -9.01
CA PRO A 134 -13.19 -12.32 -8.12
C PRO A 134 -14.19 -11.96 -7.02
N ILE A 135 -14.97 -12.94 -6.55
CA ILE A 135 -15.95 -12.74 -5.48
C ILE A 135 -15.45 -13.42 -4.21
N LEU A 136 -15.12 -12.59 -3.21
CA LEU A 136 -14.64 -13.02 -1.91
C LEU A 136 -15.75 -13.75 -1.13
N LYS A 137 -15.45 -14.91 -0.55
CA LYS A 137 -16.38 -15.67 0.29
C LYS A 137 -16.65 -14.92 1.59
N TYR A 138 -17.88 -14.94 2.07
CA TYR A 138 -18.21 -14.45 3.40
C TYR A 138 -17.59 -15.35 4.50
N PRO A 139 -17.04 -14.81 5.60
CA PRO A 139 -16.99 -13.41 6.01
C PRO A 139 -15.64 -12.72 5.76
N TYR A 140 -14.82 -13.23 4.84
CA TYR A 140 -13.45 -12.75 4.66
C TYR A 140 -13.39 -11.28 4.25
N ILE A 141 -12.26 -10.67 4.55
CA ILE A 141 -11.91 -9.31 4.12
C ILE A 141 -10.59 -9.39 3.38
N GLN A 142 -10.54 -8.82 2.18
CA GLN A 142 -9.34 -8.73 1.38
C GLN A 142 -8.79 -7.31 1.48
N VAL A 143 -7.47 -7.19 1.63
CA VAL A 143 -6.72 -5.94 1.54
C VAL A 143 -5.70 -6.11 0.44
N ASN A 144 -5.67 -5.15 -0.46
CA ASN A 144 -4.79 -5.14 -1.60
C ASN A 144 -3.92 -3.90 -1.54
N ILE A 145 -2.61 -4.09 -1.71
CA ILE A 145 -1.62 -3.01 -1.62
C ILE A 145 -0.80 -3.02 -2.90
N TYR A 146 -0.70 -1.87 -3.55
CA TYR A 146 0.19 -1.63 -4.68
C TYR A 146 1.35 -0.73 -4.23
N PRO A 147 2.52 -1.28 -3.86
CA PRO A 147 3.63 -0.51 -3.32
C PRO A 147 4.18 0.55 -4.27
N SER A 148 4.18 0.26 -5.57
CA SER A 148 4.70 1.13 -6.64
C SER A 148 3.97 2.49 -6.66
N HIS A 149 2.64 2.48 -6.60
CA HIS A 149 1.79 3.67 -6.62
C HIS A 149 1.28 4.09 -5.23
N TYR A 150 1.66 3.32 -4.20
CA TYR A 150 1.20 3.45 -2.82
C TYR A 150 -0.32 3.57 -2.70
N THR A 151 -1.01 2.65 -3.38
CA THR A 151 -2.47 2.53 -3.34
C THR A 151 -2.85 1.35 -2.46
N ILE A 152 -3.87 1.52 -1.62
CA ILE A 152 -4.41 0.48 -0.76
C ILE A 152 -5.92 0.46 -0.95
N SER A 153 -6.45 -0.71 -1.28
CA SER A 153 -7.88 -0.97 -1.33
C SER A 153 -8.27 -2.09 -0.37
N MET A 154 -9.54 -2.12 0.00
CA MET A 154 -10.11 -3.17 0.81
C MET A 154 -11.46 -3.58 0.24
N THR A 155 -11.63 -4.89 0.14
CA THR A 155 -12.82 -5.53 -0.41
C THR A 155 -13.41 -6.42 0.66
N LYS A 156 -14.73 -6.34 0.82
CA LYS A 156 -15.50 -7.19 1.72
C LYS A 156 -16.33 -8.15 0.87
N TYR A 157 -17.35 -8.75 1.45
CA TYR A 157 -18.27 -9.64 0.72
C TYR A 157 -18.99 -8.97 -0.46
N GLU A 158 -19.09 -7.63 -0.48
CA GLU A 158 -19.62 -6.90 -1.62
C GLU A 158 -18.49 -6.65 -2.63
N PRO A 159 -18.71 -6.88 -3.95
CA PRO A 159 -17.70 -6.76 -5.00
C PRO A 159 -17.41 -5.28 -5.33
N VAL A 160 -17.17 -4.47 -4.31
CA VAL A 160 -16.82 -3.06 -4.40
C VAL A 160 -15.49 -2.86 -3.68
N ASN A 161 -14.45 -2.61 -4.46
CA ASN A 161 -13.15 -2.23 -3.93
C ASN A 161 -13.26 -0.83 -3.34
N ASN A 162 -13.00 -0.69 -2.04
CA ASN A 162 -12.97 0.61 -1.38
C ASN A 162 -11.52 1.05 -1.22
N TYR A 163 -11.12 2.11 -1.93
CA TYR A 163 -9.81 2.72 -1.74
C TYR A 163 -9.71 3.35 -0.35
N ILE A 164 -8.74 2.90 0.44
CA ILE A 164 -8.46 3.45 1.78
C ILE A 164 -7.30 4.44 1.70
N LYS A 165 -6.35 4.20 0.79
CA LYS A 165 -5.29 5.14 0.45
C LYS A 165 -5.11 5.16 -1.06
N GLU A 166 -5.08 6.36 -1.62
CA GLU A 166 -4.73 6.59 -3.02
C GLU A 166 -3.52 7.50 -3.04
N GLY A 167 -2.47 7.06 -3.73
CA GLY A 167 -1.32 7.91 -4.00
C GLY A 167 -0.42 8.19 -2.79
N ASP A 168 0.86 8.01 -3.05
CA ASP A 168 1.99 8.84 -2.62
C ASP A 168 3.19 8.23 -3.35
N ILE A 169 3.48 8.73 -4.56
CA ILE A 169 4.66 8.31 -5.33
C ILE A 169 5.95 8.72 -4.57
N TYR A 170 5.83 9.58 -3.55
CA TYR A 170 6.94 10.07 -2.76
C TYR A 170 7.53 9.00 -1.83
N GLY A 171 8.83 8.81 -1.96
CA GLY A 171 9.59 7.62 -1.59
C GLY A 171 10.43 7.24 -2.80
N GLY A 172 11.47 8.03 -3.06
CA GLY A 172 12.21 8.04 -4.32
C GLY A 172 12.84 6.70 -4.70
N TRP A 173 13.07 6.56 -6.02
CA TRP A 173 14.07 5.65 -6.58
C TRP A 173 15.45 5.91 -5.95
#